data_AF-A0A1H9B9B6-F1
#
_entry.id   AF-A0A1H9B9B6-F1
#
_cell.length_a   1.000
_cell.length_b   1.000
_cell.length_c   1.000
_cell.angle_alpha   90.00
_cell.angle_beta   90.00
_cell.angle_gamma   90.00
#
_symmetry.space_group_name_H-M   'P 1'
#
loop_
_entity.id
_entity.type
_entity.pdbx_description
1 polymer ?
#
loop_
_entity_poly.entity_id
_entity_poly.type
_entity_poly.pdbx_seq_one_letter_code
_entity_poly.pdbx_strand_id
1 'polypeptide(L)'
;MNQREIEDFNQITLRINNVKQYLNECNTSYQSSDIEDLLKDYVTIKDLLGNLNAGVNFLILQKAKIFLEKEFKHPVPDVLLKNVTSQGFKIDYRLDNGKRIIAEAKTTTPTGRDFGAKQRDEIVKVLNKLKSVYADYKYLFVTNVDTANILHIQYSMDLVGIIVEVL
;
A
#
# COMPACT_ATOMS: atom_id res chain seq x y z
N MET A 1 -15.42 -9.91 3.67
CA MET A 1 -14.03 -10.40 3.69
C MET A 1 -14.05 -11.92 3.75
N ASN A 2 -13.15 -12.58 3.03
CA ASN A 2 -13.01 -14.04 3.12
C ASN A 2 -12.17 -14.45 4.35
N GLN A 3 -12.09 -15.76 4.63
CA GLN A 3 -11.39 -16.30 5.79
C GLN A 3 -9.90 -15.89 5.85
N ARG A 4 -9.21 -15.88 4.71
CA ARG A 4 -7.81 -15.47 4.61
C ARG A 4 -7.63 -13.97 4.90
N GLU A 5 -8.52 -13.13 4.39
CA GLU A 5 -8.50 -11.69 4.67
C GLU A 5 -8.70 -11.40 6.17
N ILE A 6 -9.57 -12.18 6.83
CA ILE A 6 -9.80 -12.07 8.28
C ILE A 6 -8.53 -12.48 9.04
N GLU A 7 -7.87 -13.57 8.63
CA GLU A 7 -6.61 -14.03 9.23
C GLU A 7 -5.50 -12.98 9.09
N ASP A 8 -5.30 -12.42 7.89
CA ASP A 8 -4.31 -11.36 7.65
C ASP A 8 -4.58 -10.12 8.51
N PHE A 9 -5.86 -9.71 8.62
CA PHE A 9 -6.26 -8.58 9.47
C PHE A 9 -6.00 -8.84 10.96
N ASN A 10 -6.33 -10.03 11.44
CA ASN A 10 -6.09 -10.44 12.83
C ASN A 10 -4.60 -10.50 13.15
N GLN A 11 -3.77 -11.00 12.22
CA GLN A 11 -2.31 -11.02 12.38
C GLN A 11 -1.71 -9.61 12.48
N ILE A 12 -2.18 -8.68 11.65
CA ILE A 12 -1.75 -7.27 11.74
C ILE A 12 -2.15 -6.67 13.09
N THR A 13 -3.40 -6.90 13.52
CA THR A 13 -3.92 -6.38 14.79
C THR A 13 -3.15 -6.94 15.98
N LEU A 14 -2.86 -8.25 15.97
CA LEU A 14 -2.06 -8.90 17.01
C LEU A 14 -0.68 -8.28 17.13
N ARG A 15 0.02 -8.05 16.01
CA ARG A 15 1.36 -7.44 16.02
C ARG A 15 1.36 -6.03 16.60
N ILE A 16 0.39 -5.20 16.20
CA ILE A 16 0.24 -3.84 16.75
C ILE A 16 0.00 -3.89 18.27
N ASN A 17 -0.86 -4.80 18.73
CA ASN A 17 -1.14 -4.96 20.15
C ASN A 17 0.08 -5.45 20.94
N ASN A 18 0.86 -6.38 20.39
CA ASN A 18 2.07 -6.86 21.04
C ASN A 18 3.12 -5.74 21.19
N VAL A 19 3.31 -4.91 20.16
CA VAL A 19 4.19 -3.74 20.26
C VAL A 19 3.68 -2.75 21.30
N LYS A 20 2.37 -2.47 21.30
CA LYS A 20 1.75 -1.57 22.30
C LYS A 20 1.95 -2.10 23.72
N GLN A 21 1.75 -3.40 23.93
CA GLN A 21 1.96 -4.05 25.22
C GLN A 21 3.43 -3.94 25.64
N TYR A 22 4.36 -4.29 24.76
CA TYR A 22 5.80 -4.19 25.02
C TYR A 22 6.21 -2.77 25.42
N LEU A 23 5.75 -1.75 24.68
CA LEU A 23 6.06 -0.35 24.98
C LEU A 23 5.44 0.15 26.30
N ASN A 24 4.31 -0.42 26.74
CA ASN A 24 3.71 -0.09 28.04
C ASN A 24 4.44 -0.77 29.21
N GLU A 25 4.96 -1.98 29.00
CA GLU A 25 5.71 -2.75 30.02
C GLU A 25 7.15 -2.24 30.16
N CYS A 26 7.75 -1.85 29.03
CA CYS A 26 9.03 -1.18 29.00
C CYS A 26 8.84 0.24 29.49
N ASN A 27 8.98 0.44 30.80
CA ASN A 27 8.91 1.70 31.54
C ASN A 27 10.09 2.63 31.15
N THR A 28 10.24 2.89 29.85
CA THR A 28 11.39 3.50 29.20
C THR A 28 11.25 5.00 29.29
N SER A 29 11.67 5.54 30.42
CA SER A 29 12.35 6.83 30.41
C SER A 29 13.54 6.69 29.46
N TYR A 30 13.39 7.12 28.20
CA TYR A 30 14.44 7.12 27.17
C TYR A 30 15.57 8.12 27.49
N GLN A 31 16.09 8.03 28.70
CA GLN A 31 17.34 8.63 29.17
C GLN A 31 18.41 7.56 29.39
N SER A 32 18.13 6.29 29.05
CA SER A 32 19.14 5.23 29.07
C SER A 32 20.28 5.59 28.13
N SER A 33 21.46 5.81 28.70
CA SER A 33 22.72 5.98 27.98
C SER A 33 23.37 4.65 27.60
N ASP A 34 22.69 3.52 27.81
CA ASP A 34 23.21 2.18 27.51
C ASP A 34 22.78 1.72 26.12
N ILE A 35 23.79 1.49 25.26
CA ILE A 35 23.61 1.03 23.87
C ILE A 35 23.07 -0.40 23.83
N GLU A 36 23.39 -1.25 24.82
CA GLU A 36 22.95 -2.66 24.83
C GLU A 36 21.44 -2.76 25.05
N ASP A 37 20.90 -2.00 26.00
CA ASP A 37 19.47 -1.93 26.26
C ASP A 37 18.71 -1.36 25.05
N LEU A 38 19.23 -0.28 24.43
CA LEU A 38 18.61 0.31 23.25
C LEU A 38 18.59 -0.68 22.06
N LEU A 39 19.68 -1.42 21.84
CA LEU A 39 19.75 -2.43 20.79
C LEU A 39 18.75 -3.56 21.04
N LYS A 40 18.65 -4.05 22.28
CA LYS A 40 17.71 -5.08 22.67
C LYS A 40 16.25 -4.65 22.44
N ASP A 41 15.89 -3.44 22.85
CA ASP A 41 14.55 -2.90 22.61
C ASP A 41 14.26 -2.76 21.12
N TYR A 42 15.20 -2.22 20.36
CA TYR A 42 15.04 -2.02 18.92
C TYR A 42 14.86 -3.35 18.15
N VAL A 43 15.63 -4.38 18.50
CA VAL A 43 15.49 -5.73 17.93
C VAL A 43 14.15 -6.34 18.31
N THR A 44 13.75 -6.22 19.57
CA THR A 44 12.48 -6.78 20.06
C THR A 44 11.29 -6.13 19.35
N ILE A 45 11.26 -4.80 19.24
CA ILE A 45 10.21 -4.07 18.52
C ILE A 45 10.16 -4.49 17.05
N LYS A 46 11.33 -4.62 16.40
CA LYS A 46 11.41 -5.08 15.01
C LYS A 46 10.82 -6.49 14.84
N ASP A 47 11.12 -7.41 15.74
CA ASP A 47 10.61 -8.78 15.69
C ASP A 47 9.10 -8.84 15.91
N LEU A 48 8.59 -8.04 16.85
CA LEU A 48 7.14 -7.91 17.10
C LEU A 48 6.38 -7.32 15.90
N LEU A 49 6.96 -6.32 15.23
CA LEU A 49 6.38 -5.74 14.00
C LEU A 49 6.42 -6.72 12.82
N GLY A 50 7.44 -7.58 12.77
CA GLY A 50 7.66 -8.52 11.68
C GLY A 50 7.73 -7.83 10.32
N ASN A 51 7.12 -8.44 9.29
CA ASN A 51 7.05 -7.83 7.96
C ASN A 51 5.92 -6.79 7.87
N LEU A 52 6.21 -5.56 8.32
CA LEU A 52 5.29 -4.42 8.26
C LEU A 52 4.85 -4.10 6.83
N ASN A 53 5.76 -4.21 5.85
CA ASN A 53 5.46 -3.88 4.45
C ASN A 53 4.38 -4.79 3.87
N ALA A 54 4.34 -6.06 4.24
CA ALA A 54 3.28 -6.97 3.81
C ALA A 54 1.91 -6.53 4.37
N GLY A 55 1.85 -6.20 5.67
CA GLY A 55 0.62 -5.73 6.30
C GLY A 55 0.10 -4.41 5.73
N VAL A 56 1.01 -3.45 5.50
CA VAL A 56 0.65 -2.17 4.86
C VAL A 56 0.10 -2.39 3.46
N ASN A 57 0.76 -3.21 2.63
CA ASN A 57 0.28 -3.55 1.29
C ASN A 57 -1.11 -4.20 1.32
N PHE A 58 -1.35 -5.12 2.26
CA PHE A 58 -2.67 -5.74 2.46
C PHE A 58 -3.74 -4.69 2.75
N LEU A 59 -3.53 -3.82 3.75
CA LEU A 59 -4.51 -2.81 4.16
C LEU A 59 -4.83 -1.81 3.05
N ILE A 60 -3.83 -1.43 2.25
CA ILE A 60 -4.00 -0.54 1.10
C ILE A 60 -4.84 -1.20 0.01
N LEU A 61 -4.59 -2.48 -0.28
CA LEU A 61 -5.40 -3.20 -1.26
C LEU A 61 -6.84 -3.39 -0.79
N GLN A 62 -7.06 -3.59 0.51
CA GLN A 62 -8.40 -3.59 1.08
C GLN A 62 -9.08 -2.23 0.94
N LYS A 63 -8.39 -1.13 1.22
CA LYS A 63 -8.94 0.21 1.00
C LYS A 63 -9.26 0.49 -0.47
N ALA A 64 -8.36 0.12 -1.39
CA ALA A 64 -8.59 0.23 -2.83
C ALA A 64 -9.81 -0.59 -3.28
N LYS A 65 -9.96 -1.82 -2.77
CA LYS A 65 -11.13 -2.67 -3.00
C LYS A 65 -12.42 -1.96 -2.58
N ILE A 66 -12.47 -1.48 -1.33
CA ILE A 66 -13.64 -0.76 -0.78
C ILE A 66 -13.98 0.48 -1.61
N PHE A 67 -12.97 1.24 -2.02
CA PHE A 67 -13.15 2.41 -2.88
C PHE A 67 -13.83 2.01 -4.21
N LEU A 68 -13.28 1.02 -4.92
CA LEU A 68 -13.78 0.58 -6.21
C LEU A 68 -15.18 -0.03 -6.12
N GLU A 69 -15.47 -0.78 -5.04
CA GLU A 69 -16.81 -1.33 -4.79
C GLU A 69 -17.85 -0.23 -4.64
N LYS A 70 -17.49 0.85 -3.92
CA LYS A 70 -18.35 2.02 -3.74
C LYS A 70 -18.53 2.79 -5.05
N GLU A 71 -17.43 3.03 -5.77
CA GLU A 71 -17.43 3.81 -7.02
C GLU A 71 -18.27 3.14 -8.11
N PHE A 72 -18.09 1.84 -8.31
CA PHE A 72 -18.77 1.10 -9.37
C PHE A 72 -20.06 0.41 -8.92
N LYS A 73 -20.40 0.48 -7.63
CA LYS A 73 -21.52 -0.26 -7.01
C LYS A 73 -21.50 -1.74 -7.38
N HIS A 74 -20.30 -2.31 -7.47
CA HIS A 74 -20.04 -3.64 -8.00
C HIS A 74 -19.00 -4.33 -7.12
N PRO A 75 -19.24 -5.58 -6.68
CA PRO A 75 -18.29 -6.31 -5.84
C PRO A 75 -16.95 -6.47 -6.57
N VAL A 76 -15.85 -6.21 -5.88
CA VAL A 76 -14.52 -6.42 -6.44
C VAL A 76 -14.10 -7.85 -6.08
N PRO A 77 -13.78 -8.70 -7.07
CA PRO A 77 -13.30 -10.05 -6.79
C PRO A 77 -12.10 -9.99 -5.86
N ASP A 78 -11.95 -11.01 -5.01
CA ASP A 78 -10.89 -11.03 -4.01
C ASP A 78 -9.50 -10.86 -4.63
N VAL A 79 -9.00 -9.64 -4.48
CA VAL A 79 -7.76 -9.13 -5.07
C VAL A 79 -6.55 -9.94 -4.61
N LEU A 80 -6.64 -10.54 -3.41
CA LEU A 80 -5.56 -11.27 -2.75
C LEU A 80 -5.51 -12.77 -3.08
N LEU A 81 -6.54 -13.30 -3.76
CA LEU A 81 -6.59 -14.72 -4.14
C LEU A 81 -5.92 -14.99 -5.48
N LYS A 82 -5.84 -13.98 -6.37
CA LYS A 82 -5.02 -14.10 -7.58
C LYS A 82 -3.57 -13.89 -7.18
N ASN A 83 -2.80 -14.98 -7.20
CA ASN A 83 -1.36 -14.98 -7.10
C ASN A 83 -0.78 -13.77 -7.84
N VAL A 84 -0.20 -12.85 -7.07
CA VAL A 84 0.69 -11.78 -7.54
C VAL A 84 1.95 -12.45 -8.08
N THR A 85 1.80 -13.19 -9.18
CA THR A 85 2.93 -13.39 -10.09
C THR A 85 3.33 -11.99 -10.51
N SER A 86 4.62 -11.70 -10.45
CA SER A 86 5.25 -10.38 -10.59
C SER A 86 4.93 -9.64 -11.91
N GLN A 87 4.08 -10.23 -12.76
CA GLN A 87 3.68 -9.73 -14.08
C GLN A 87 2.26 -9.11 -14.11
N GLY A 88 1.38 -9.39 -13.14
CA GLY A 88 -0.01 -8.89 -13.11
C GLY A 88 -0.20 -7.57 -12.35
N PHE A 89 -1.30 -6.84 -12.61
CA PHE A 89 -1.70 -5.68 -11.79
C PHE A 89 -2.13 -6.12 -10.39
N LYS A 90 -2.01 -5.21 -9.42
CA LYS A 90 -2.54 -5.49 -8.07
C LYS A 90 -4.04 -5.72 -8.11
N ILE A 91 -4.79 -4.96 -8.90
CA ILE A 91 -6.22 -5.16 -9.17
C ILE A 91 -6.41 -5.29 -10.68
N ASP A 92 -7.12 -6.33 -11.13
CA ASP A 92 -7.51 -6.53 -12.54
C ASP A 92 -8.79 -7.36 -12.61
N TYR A 93 -9.89 -6.69 -12.93
CA TYR A 93 -11.20 -7.33 -13.09
C TYR A 93 -12.05 -6.61 -14.13
N ARG A 94 -13.16 -7.25 -14.51
CA ARG A 94 -14.18 -6.68 -15.39
C ARG A 94 -15.48 -6.52 -14.62
N LEU A 95 -16.18 -5.44 -14.90
CA LEU A 95 -17.57 -5.22 -14.50
C LEU A 95 -18.50 -6.09 -15.36
N ASP A 96 -19.74 -6.30 -14.90
CA ASP A 96 -20.79 -7.01 -15.66
C ASP A 96 -21.06 -6.42 -17.04
N ASN A 97 -20.85 -5.11 -17.22
CA ASN A 97 -20.98 -4.43 -18.51
C ASN A 97 -19.76 -4.60 -19.44
N GLY A 98 -18.81 -5.46 -19.07
CA GLY A 98 -17.61 -5.77 -19.84
C GLY A 98 -16.45 -4.79 -19.67
N LYS A 99 -16.65 -3.62 -19.04
CA LYS A 99 -15.59 -2.65 -18.78
C LYS A 99 -14.54 -3.21 -17.84
N ARG A 100 -13.27 -3.02 -18.18
CA ARG A 100 -12.11 -3.51 -17.40
C ARG A 100 -11.57 -2.42 -16.48
N ILE A 101 -11.26 -2.82 -15.25
CA ILE A 101 -10.63 -1.98 -14.23
C ILE A 101 -9.28 -2.60 -13.89
N ILE A 102 -8.22 -1.79 -14.00
CA ILE A 102 -6.88 -2.14 -13.52
C ILE A 102 -6.42 -1.12 -12.47
N ALA A 103 -5.69 -1.58 -11.46
CA ALA A 103 -5.08 -0.68 -10.49
C ALA A 103 -3.74 -1.15 -9.95
N GLU A 104 -2.92 -0.16 -9.59
CA GLU A 104 -1.72 -0.29 -8.78
C GLU A 104 -1.86 0.54 -7.51
N ALA A 105 -1.05 0.23 -6.50
CA ALA A 105 -1.05 0.96 -5.24
C ALA A 105 0.38 1.20 -4.75
N LYS A 106 0.68 2.41 -4.28
CA LYS A 106 2.02 2.80 -3.83
C LYS A 106 1.97 3.53 -2.48
N THR A 107 2.93 3.18 -1.63
CA THR A 107 3.17 3.81 -0.31
C THR A 107 4.30 4.81 -0.33
N THR A 108 4.85 5.07 -1.51
CA THR A 108 5.98 5.95 -1.69
C THR A 108 5.62 7.34 -1.20
N THR A 109 6.40 7.85 -0.25
CA THR A 109 6.32 9.23 0.22
C THR A 109 7.49 10.00 -0.38
N PRO A 110 7.24 11.14 -1.04
CA PRO A 110 8.28 11.95 -1.67
C PRO A 110 9.29 12.49 -0.65
N THR A 111 10.49 12.80 -1.11
CA THR A 111 11.55 13.41 -0.30
C THR A 111 11.84 14.81 -0.81
N GLY A 112 11.06 15.79 -0.34
CA GLY A 112 11.18 17.19 -0.75
C GLY A 112 10.26 17.54 -1.92
N ARG A 113 10.81 18.20 -2.97
CA ARG A 113 10.03 18.69 -4.12
C ARG A 113 9.68 17.62 -5.17
N ASP A 114 10.26 16.43 -5.05
CA ASP A 114 10.04 15.30 -5.97
C ASP A 114 10.36 13.95 -5.26
N PHE A 115 10.18 12.84 -5.97
CA PHE A 115 10.64 11.52 -5.58
C PHE A 115 12.17 11.39 -5.63
N GLY A 116 12.76 10.71 -4.65
CA GLY A 116 14.16 10.29 -4.74
C GLY A 116 14.39 9.34 -5.92
N ALA A 117 15.63 9.20 -6.40
CA ALA A 117 15.93 8.46 -7.64
C ALA A 117 15.28 7.07 -7.72
N LYS A 118 15.42 6.25 -6.67
CA LYS A 118 14.82 4.91 -6.61
C LYS A 118 13.28 4.96 -6.60
N GLN A 119 12.70 5.92 -5.88
CA GLN A 119 11.26 6.11 -5.82
C GLN A 119 10.70 6.51 -7.18
N ARG A 120 11.40 7.42 -7.87
CA ARG A 120 11.09 7.84 -9.24
C ARG A 120 11.07 6.65 -10.19
N ASP A 121 12.10 5.80 -10.17
CA ASP A 121 12.17 4.61 -11.02
C ASP A 121 10.98 3.67 -10.79
N GLU A 122 10.58 3.49 -9.53
CA GLU A 122 9.42 2.66 -9.18
C GLU A 122 8.09 3.27 -9.62
N ILE A 123 7.93 4.59 -9.52
CA ILE A 123 6.76 5.32 -10.00
C ILE A 123 6.67 5.22 -11.52
N VAL A 124 7.76 5.52 -12.23
CA VAL A 124 7.81 5.44 -13.70
C VAL A 124 7.50 4.02 -14.19
N LYS A 125 8.03 2.99 -13.52
CA LYS A 125 7.68 1.59 -13.83
C LYS A 125 6.19 1.31 -13.71
N VAL A 126 5.53 1.81 -12.66
CA VAL A 126 4.08 1.63 -12.47
C VAL A 126 3.27 2.41 -13.50
N LEU A 127 3.63 3.65 -13.78
CA LEU A 127 2.96 4.47 -14.79
C LEU A 127 3.08 3.82 -16.17
N ASN A 128 4.26 3.38 -16.56
CA ASN A 128 4.49 2.67 -17.82
C ASN A 128 3.67 1.37 -17.89
N LYS A 129 3.62 0.61 -16.79
CA LYS A 129 2.80 -0.60 -16.70
C LYS A 129 1.32 -0.31 -16.93
N LEU A 130 0.74 0.67 -16.23
CA LEU A 130 -0.66 1.07 -16.39
C LEU A 130 -0.96 1.60 -17.81
N LYS A 131 -0.04 2.35 -18.41
CA LYS A 131 -0.19 2.84 -19.80
C LYS A 131 -0.16 1.72 -20.82
N SER A 132 0.71 0.73 -20.63
CA SER A 132 0.97 -0.33 -21.61
C SER A 132 -0.22 -1.26 -21.89
N VAL A 133 -1.26 -1.22 -21.05
CA VAL A 133 -2.42 -2.11 -21.15
C VAL A 133 -3.70 -1.30 -21.34
N TYR A 134 -4.55 -1.71 -22.28
CA TYR A 134 -5.89 -1.15 -22.40
C TYR A 134 -6.79 -1.61 -21.24
N ALA A 135 -7.46 -0.64 -20.61
CA ALA A 135 -8.53 -0.83 -19.64
C ALA A 135 -9.39 0.44 -19.65
N ASP A 136 -10.68 0.28 -19.38
CA ASP A 136 -11.65 1.38 -19.36
C ASP A 136 -11.41 2.31 -18.16
N TYR A 137 -10.93 1.76 -17.04
CA TYR A 137 -10.51 2.53 -15.89
C TYR A 137 -9.16 2.05 -15.37
N LYS A 138 -8.26 3.00 -15.13
CA LYS A 138 -6.91 2.76 -14.63
C LYS A 138 -6.69 3.60 -13.38
N TYR A 139 -6.35 2.95 -12.27
CA TYR A 139 -6.13 3.65 -11.00
C TYR A 139 -4.68 3.48 -10.52
N LEU A 140 -4.14 4.57 -9.99
CA LEU A 140 -2.95 4.57 -9.14
C LEU A 140 -3.35 5.06 -7.76
N PHE A 141 -3.50 4.12 -6.83
CA PHE A 141 -3.78 4.45 -5.43
C PHE A 141 -2.51 4.84 -4.70
N VAL A 142 -2.57 5.92 -3.92
CA VAL A 142 -1.47 6.39 -3.08
C VAL A 142 -1.96 6.64 -1.65
N THR A 143 -1.08 6.56 -0.66
CA THR A 143 -1.45 6.77 0.75
C THR A 143 -1.11 8.16 1.28
N ASN A 144 -0.52 9.02 0.45
CA ASN A 144 -0.01 10.31 0.87
C ASN A 144 -0.44 11.38 -0.15
N VAL A 145 -0.95 12.51 0.35
CA VAL A 145 -1.46 13.62 -0.46
C VAL A 145 -0.34 14.31 -1.24
N ASP A 146 0.84 14.49 -0.65
CA ASP A 146 2.01 15.06 -1.33
C ASP A 146 2.47 14.19 -2.50
N THR A 147 2.36 12.87 -2.37
CA THR A 147 2.59 11.93 -3.47
C THR A 147 1.63 12.21 -4.63
N ALA A 148 0.34 12.35 -4.36
CA ALA A 148 -0.64 12.68 -5.39
C ALA A 148 -0.35 14.05 -6.03
N ASN A 149 -0.03 15.06 -5.23
CA ASN A 149 0.31 16.40 -5.70
C ASN A 149 1.53 16.37 -6.63
N ILE A 150 2.61 15.68 -6.25
CA ILE A 150 3.80 15.56 -7.09
C ILE A 150 3.50 14.81 -8.38
N LEU A 151 2.70 13.73 -8.33
CA LEU A 151 2.25 13.02 -9.53
C LEU A 151 1.51 13.95 -10.49
N HIS A 152 0.58 14.77 -9.99
CA HIS A 152 -0.17 15.70 -10.82
C HIS A 152 0.67 16.86 -11.37
N ILE A 153 1.68 17.33 -10.63
CA ILE A 153 2.52 18.46 -11.06
C ILE A 153 3.62 17.99 -12.03
N GLN A 154 4.39 16.98 -11.62
CA GLN A 154 5.62 16.56 -12.31
C GLN A 154 5.38 15.47 -13.36
N TYR A 155 4.29 14.69 -13.23
CA TYR A 155 4.00 13.53 -14.07
C TYR A 155 2.67 13.65 -14.80
N SER A 156 2.13 14.87 -14.96
CA SER A 156 0.82 15.11 -15.58
C SER A 156 0.64 14.44 -16.94
N MET A 157 1.65 14.53 -17.82
CA MET A 157 1.65 13.87 -19.13
C MET A 157 1.64 12.35 -19.01
N ASP A 158 2.25 11.82 -17.94
CA ASP A 158 2.26 10.38 -17.68
C ASP A 158 0.97 9.85 -17.06
N LEU A 159 0.13 10.74 -16.53
CA LEU A 159 -1.16 10.39 -15.94
C LEU A 159 -2.32 10.39 -16.94
N VAL A 160 -2.09 10.67 -18.22
CA VAL A 160 -3.17 10.66 -19.22
C VAL A 160 -3.87 9.30 -19.24
N GLY A 161 -5.15 9.28 -18.88
CA GLY A 161 -5.97 8.07 -18.77
C GLY A 161 -5.72 7.23 -17.50
N ILE A 162 -5.01 7.77 -16.51
CA ILE A 162 -4.79 7.17 -15.19
C ILE A 162 -5.37 8.11 -14.13
N ILE A 163 -6.23 7.57 -13.28
CA ILE A 163 -6.81 8.27 -12.14
C ILE A 163 -5.93 8.04 -10.92
N VAL A 164 -5.44 9.11 -10.30
CA VAL A 164 -4.71 9.04 -9.03
C VAL A 164 -5.69 9.26 -7.89
N GLU A 165 -5.72 8.35 -6.93
CA GLU A 165 -6.64 8.42 -5.79
C GLU A 165 -5.88 8.23 -4.48
N VAL A 166 -6.21 9.05 -3.47
CA VAL A 166 -5.60 8.97 -2.14
C VAL A 166 -6.49 8.14 -1.20
N LEU A 167 -5.93 7.11 -0.56
CA LEU A 167 -6.66 6.15 0.30
C LEU A 167 -6.65 6.48 1.79
#